data_AF-A0A842Y0G1-F1
#
_entry.id   AF-A0A842Y0G1-F1
#
_cell.length_a   1.000
_cell.length_b   1.000
_cell.length_c   1.000
_cell.angle_alpha   90.00
_cell.angle_beta   90.00
_cell.angle_gamma   90.00
#
_symmetry.space_group_name_H-M   'P 1'
#
loop_
_entity.id
_entity.type
_entity.pdbx_description
1 polymer ?
#
loop_
_entity_poly.entity_id
_entity_poly.type
_entity_poly.pdbx_seq_one_letter_code
_entity_poly.pdbx_strand_id
1 'polypeptide(L)'
;MHYYSTDNAGNVESVRDSKQVKIDKTQPSITVNMPQERTYLHSDIIVPDFNVEDSLSGIYSSGASINSSNSSVVSGMAFDMLGLEAGNYEFVVQASDYADNTAYAVVRFSVVINIDSLIALTGRGIDEGWINDTATYDSLMAKLEGAKKNMDTGQHVAAINILNAYVYQVNSAAGNIITTEGAELLKSEAGYVIGSIQDFRVNKVNTLK
;
A
#
# COMPACT_ATOMS: atom_id res chain seq x y z
N MET A 1 41.65 -20.85 22.73
CA MET A 1 42.21 -20.77 24.10
C MET A 1 42.45 -22.20 24.58
N HIS A 2 43.54 -22.45 25.28
CA HIS A 2 43.77 -23.75 25.92
C HIS A 2 43.45 -23.59 27.40
N TYR A 3 42.79 -24.58 27.99
CA TYR A 3 42.52 -24.59 29.42
C TYR A 3 42.93 -25.94 30.01
N TYR A 4 43.51 -25.86 31.20
CA TYR A 4 43.79 -26.99 32.07
C TYR A 4 43.82 -26.50 33.52
N SER A 5 43.52 -27.38 34.45
CA SER A 5 43.48 -27.16 35.88
C SER A 5 44.56 -28.01 36.56
N THR A 6 45.08 -27.52 37.68
CA THR A 6 46.01 -28.26 38.55
C THR A 6 45.46 -28.26 39.97
N ASP A 7 45.38 -29.44 40.59
CA ASP A 7 44.91 -29.56 41.96
C ASP A 7 46.00 -29.23 43.00
N ASN A 8 45.61 -29.16 44.28
CA ASN A 8 46.53 -28.84 45.38
C ASN A 8 47.58 -29.95 45.64
N ALA A 9 47.40 -31.14 45.06
CA ALA A 9 48.35 -32.26 45.12
C ALA A 9 49.29 -32.27 43.90
N GLY A 10 49.15 -31.32 42.96
CA GLY A 10 50.01 -31.19 41.78
C GLY A 10 49.56 -32.03 40.58
N ASN A 11 48.37 -32.64 40.61
CA ASN A 11 47.86 -33.37 39.45
C ASN A 11 47.37 -32.37 38.40
N VAL A 12 47.93 -32.46 37.19
CA VAL A 12 47.59 -31.58 36.05
C VAL A 12 46.65 -32.34 35.12
N GLU A 13 45.49 -31.76 34.80
CA GLU A 13 44.61 -32.34 33.79
C GLU A 13 45.19 -32.18 32.38
N SER A 14 44.82 -33.08 31.46
CA SER A 14 45.19 -32.96 30.06
C SER A 14 44.63 -31.67 29.46
N VAL A 15 45.48 -30.90 28.76
CA VAL A 15 45.11 -29.66 28.10
C VAL A 15 43.92 -29.87 27.17
N ARG A 16 42.87 -29.09 27.37
CA ARG A 16 41.69 -29.08 26.51
C ARG A 16 41.67 -27.82 25.66
N ASP A 17 41.27 -28.01 24.41
CA ASP A 17 40.97 -26.92 23.51
C ASP A 17 39.58 -26.37 23.82
N SER A 18 39.49 -25.06 24.05
CA SER A 18 38.18 -24.38 24.02
C SER A 18 37.59 -24.57 22.62
N LYS A 19 36.33 -25.01 22.51
CA LYS A 19 35.60 -24.95 21.24
C LYS A 19 35.67 -23.51 20.72
N GLN A 20 36.08 -23.33 19.46
CA GLN A 20 35.97 -22.02 18.82
C GLN A 20 34.49 -21.65 18.74
N VAL A 21 34.10 -20.56 19.42
CA VAL A 21 32.77 -19.98 19.27
C VAL A 21 32.82 -19.08 18.04
N LYS A 22 32.07 -19.45 17.00
CA LYS A 22 31.84 -18.60 15.84
C LYS A 22 30.66 -17.69 16.15
N ILE A 23 30.88 -16.38 16.14
CA ILE A 23 29.85 -15.36 16.31
C ILE A 23 29.52 -14.83 14.92
N ASP A 24 28.26 -14.93 14.53
CA ASP A 24 27.75 -14.27 13.34
C ASP A 24 27.35 -12.82 13.68
N LYS A 25 27.78 -11.89 12.83
CA LYS A 25 27.50 -10.44 12.95
C LYS A 25 26.95 -9.87 11.64
N THR A 26 26.60 -10.73 10.69
CA THR A 26 26.13 -10.33 9.36
C THR A 26 24.63 -10.16 9.45
N GLN A 27 24.13 -8.99 9.08
CA GLN A 27 22.69 -8.76 9.05
C GLN A 27 22.08 -9.44 7.81
N PRO A 28 20.80 -9.88 7.89
CA PRO A 28 20.05 -10.28 6.71
C PRO A 28 20.06 -9.22 5.61
N SER A 29 20.12 -9.65 4.36
CA SER A 29 19.90 -8.80 3.18
C SER A 29 18.41 -8.76 2.83
N ILE A 30 17.88 -7.57 2.55
CA ILE A 30 16.48 -7.37 2.18
C ILE A 30 16.43 -6.66 0.82
N THR A 31 15.66 -7.21 -0.11
CA THR A 31 15.35 -6.57 -1.41
C THR A 31 13.86 -6.35 -1.52
N VAL A 32 13.43 -5.16 -1.94
CA VAL A 32 12.03 -4.81 -2.18
C VAL A 32 11.89 -4.35 -3.63
N ASN A 33 11.14 -5.10 -4.44
CA ASN A 33 10.83 -4.76 -5.82
C ASN A 33 9.46 -4.08 -5.94
N MET A 34 8.50 -4.47 -5.10
CA MET A 34 7.18 -3.86 -5.00
C MET A 34 6.73 -3.80 -3.52
N PRO A 35 6.15 -2.67 -3.06
CA PRO A 35 5.87 -1.45 -3.80
C PRO A 35 7.12 -0.64 -4.18
N GLN A 36 6.95 0.35 -5.06
CA GLN A 36 7.96 1.32 -5.47
C GLN A 36 7.65 2.70 -4.88
N GLU A 37 8.66 3.56 -4.80
CA GLU A 37 8.50 4.94 -4.35
C GLU A 37 7.80 5.81 -5.40
N ARG A 38 6.46 5.76 -5.36
CA ARG A 38 5.58 6.48 -6.28
C ARG A 38 4.21 6.72 -5.67
N THR A 39 3.36 7.41 -6.43
CA THR A 39 1.94 7.52 -6.15
C THR A 39 1.18 6.36 -6.79
N TYR A 40 0.33 5.71 -6.01
CA TYR A 40 -0.65 4.72 -6.44
C TYR A 40 -2.05 5.32 -6.42
N LEU A 41 -2.91 4.87 -7.33
CA LEU A 41 -4.33 5.20 -7.28
C LEU A 41 -4.98 4.33 -6.19
N HIS A 42 -5.97 4.86 -5.50
CA HIS A 42 -6.74 4.10 -4.51
C HIS A 42 -7.43 2.86 -5.12
N SER A 43 -7.72 2.90 -6.42
CA SER A 43 -8.23 1.76 -7.19
C SER A 43 -7.20 0.68 -7.55
N ASP A 44 -5.91 0.92 -7.30
CA ASP A 44 -4.84 0.00 -7.69
C ASP A 44 -4.85 -1.27 -6.82
N ILE A 45 -4.51 -2.39 -7.44
CA ILE A 45 -4.11 -3.62 -6.75
C ILE A 45 -2.63 -3.84 -7.05
N ILE A 46 -1.83 -4.04 -6.01
CA ILE A 46 -0.42 -4.39 -6.16
C ILE A 46 -0.19 -5.83 -5.71
N VAL A 47 0.86 -6.44 -6.24
CA VAL A 47 1.41 -7.68 -5.69
C VAL A 47 2.76 -7.30 -5.07
N PRO A 48 2.85 -7.20 -3.73
CA PRO A 48 4.11 -6.95 -3.04
C PRO A 48 5.12 -8.02 -3.41
N ASP A 49 6.35 -7.59 -3.66
CA ASP A 49 7.45 -8.46 -4.02
C ASP A 49 8.69 -8.01 -3.26
N PHE A 50 9.07 -8.83 -2.30
CA PHE A 50 10.26 -8.65 -1.49
C PHE A 50 10.87 -10.00 -1.14
N ASN A 51 12.17 -9.98 -0.91
CA ASN A 51 12.99 -11.15 -0.59
C ASN A 51 13.92 -10.84 0.59
N VAL A 52 14.17 -11.86 1.41
CA VAL A 52 15.04 -11.79 2.59
C VAL A 52 16.00 -12.96 2.56
N GLU A 53 17.30 -12.70 2.66
CA GLU A 53 18.35 -13.70 2.60
C GLU A 53 19.36 -13.52 3.74
N ASP A 54 19.79 -14.62 4.33
CA ASP A 54 21.00 -14.67 5.16
C ASP A 54 21.82 -15.92 4.82
N SER A 55 23.12 -15.74 4.63
CA SER A 55 24.02 -16.80 4.15
C SER A 55 24.77 -17.54 5.27
N LEU A 56 24.69 -17.08 6.52
CA LEU A 56 25.49 -17.58 7.62
C LEU A 56 24.66 -18.31 8.67
N SER A 57 23.84 -17.60 9.43
CA SER A 57 23.00 -18.19 10.48
C SER A 57 21.58 -18.51 10.01
N GLY A 58 21.16 -17.98 8.85
CA GLY A 58 19.84 -18.17 8.26
C GLY A 58 18.77 -17.29 8.90
N ILE A 59 17.59 -17.25 8.30
CA ILE A 59 16.50 -16.37 8.75
C ILE A 59 15.71 -17.01 9.90
N TYR A 60 15.64 -16.32 11.04
CA TYR A 60 14.79 -16.67 12.17
C TYR A 60 13.36 -16.15 11.98
N SER A 61 13.22 -14.88 11.60
CA SER A 61 11.91 -14.26 11.36
C SER A 61 11.99 -13.22 10.25
N SER A 62 10.89 -13.06 9.50
CA SER A 62 10.73 -11.96 8.56
C SER A 62 9.26 -11.59 8.41
N GLY A 63 8.98 -10.35 8.02
CA GLY A 63 7.62 -9.88 7.76
C GLY A 63 7.60 -8.50 7.13
N ALA A 64 6.47 -8.15 6.54
CA ALA A 64 6.25 -6.82 5.97
C ALA A 64 4.96 -6.19 6.50
N SER A 65 4.95 -4.86 6.56
CA SER A 65 3.80 -4.07 7.04
C SER A 65 3.71 -2.73 6.32
N ILE A 66 2.53 -2.11 6.37
CA ILE A 66 2.29 -0.74 5.91
C ILE A 66 1.99 0.14 7.14
N ASN A 67 2.68 1.28 7.28
CA ASN A 67 2.58 2.24 8.41
C ASN A 67 2.79 1.63 9.80
N SER A 68 3.63 0.61 9.91
CA SER A 68 3.88 -0.12 11.17
C SER A 68 2.60 -0.70 11.82
N SER A 69 1.51 -0.81 11.05
CA SER A 69 0.30 -1.49 11.48
C SER A 69 0.52 -3.01 11.45
N ASN A 70 -0.18 -3.74 12.32
CA ASN A 70 -0.12 -5.22 12.38
C ASN A 70 -0.75 -5.92 11.15
N SER A 71 -1.12 -5.17 10.11
CA SER A 71 -1.58 -5.72 8.85
C SER A 71 -0.38 -6.34 8.13
N SER A 72 -0.22 -7.66 8.31
CA SER A 72 0.84 -8.43 7.67
C SER A 72 0.65 -8.39 6.16
N VAL A 73 1.64 -7.85 5.46
CA VAL A 73 1.70 -7.88 4.00
C VAL A 73 2.53 -9.08 3.57
N VAL A 74 1.98 -9.90 2.69
CA VAL A 74 2.60 -11.15 2.25
C VAL A 74 3.12 -10.98 0.82
N SER A 75 4.39 -11.30 0.60
CA SER A 75 5.00 -11.31 -0.74
C SER A 75 4.24 -12.26 -1.66
N GLY A 76 3.95 -11.83 -2.89
CA GLY A 76 3.22 -12.60 -3.89
C GLY A 76 1.69 -12.63 -3.71
N MET A 77 1.13 -12.01 -2.66
CA MET A 77 -0.31 -11.94 -2.43
C MET A 77 -0.85 -10.56 -2.83
N ALA A 78 -1.95 -10.53 -3.57
CA ALA A 78 -2.57 -9.27 -3.97
C ALA A 78 -2.94 -8.41 -2.75
N PHE A 79 -2.58 -7.14 -2.80
CA PHE A 79 -2.92 -6.11 -1.82
C PHE A 79 -3.72 -5.03 -2.52
N ASP A 80 -4.95 -4.82 -2.05
CA ASP A 80 -5.89 -3.86 -2.59
C ASP A 80 -5.72 -2.50 -1.91
N MET A 81 -5.41 -1.46 -2.69
CA MET A 81 -5.25 -0.10 -2.16
C MET A 81 -6.55 0.48 -1.61
N LEU A 82 -7.71 -0.10 -1.95
CA LEU A 82 -9.01 0.26 -1.36
C LEU A 82 -9.06 0.06 0.17
N GLY A 83 -8.12 -0.72 0.73
CA GLY A 83 -7.98 -0.88 2.18
C GLY A 83 -7.23 0.26 2.87
N LEU A 84 -6.74 1.26 2.14
CA LEU A 84 -5.96 2.38 2.65
C LEU A 84 -6.67 3.70 2.39
N GLU A 85 -6.61 4.64 3.33
CA GLU A 85 -7.05 6.01 3.06
C GLU A 85 -6.11 6.74 2.09
N ALA A 86 -6.55 7.85 1.50
CA ALA A 86 -5.63 8.70 0.74
C ALA A 86 -4.59 9.33 1.69
N GLY A 87 -3.31 9.16 1.39
CA GLY A 87 -2.24 9.57 2.30
C GLY A 87 -0.86 9.05 1.92
N ASN A 88 0.10 9.26 2.82
CA ASN A 88 1.46 8.77 2.69
C ASN A 88 1.66 7.52 3.55
N TYR A 89 2.42 6.57 3.02
CA TYR A 89 2.61 5.26 3.60
C TYR A 89 4.08 4.84 3.58
N GLU A 90 4.50 4.14 4.62
CA GLU A 90 5.79 3.42 4.66
C GLU A 90 5.53 1.91 4.60
N PHE A 91 6.00 1.27 3.53
CA PHE A 91 6.11 -0.18 3.45
C PHE A 91 7.42 -0.61 4.10
N VAL A 92 7.34 -1.39 5.17
CA VAL A 92 8.49 -1.81 5.97
C VAL A 92 8.62 -3.32 5.90
N VAL A 93 9.77 -3.81 5.44
CA VAL A 93 10.19 -5.20 5.59
C VAL A 93 11.20 -5.28 6.72
N GLN A 94 10.98 -6.19 7.66
CA GLN A 94 11.90 -6.46 8.77
C GLN A 94 12.30 -7.93 8.76
N ALA A 95 13.53 -8.20 9.18
CA ALA A 95 14.05 -9.55 9.33
C ALA A 95 15.01 -9.68 10.51
N SER A 96 15.06 -10.87 11.10
CA SER A 96 16.06 -11.27 12.08
C SER A 96 16.64 -12.63 11.72
N ASP A 97 17.92 -12.83 12.00
CA ASP A 97 18.61 -14.12 11.85
C ASP A 97 18.63 -14.92 13.18
N TYR A 98 19.24 -16.11 13.17
CA TYR A 98 19.40 -16.95 14.38
C TYR A 98 20.53 -16.48 15.31
N ALA A 99 21.29 -15.45 14.92
CA ALA A 99 22.34 -14.82 15.71
C ALA A 99 21.92 -13.46 16.29
N ASP A 100 20.62 -13.16 16.27
CA ASP A 100 19.99 -11.92 16.73
C ASP A 100 20.42 -10.65 15.97
N ASN A 101 20.95 -10.77 14.75
CA ASN A 101 21.14 -9.62 13.85
C ASN A 101 19.80 -9.27 13.19
N THR A 102 19.51 -7.96 13.08
CA THR A 102 18.27 -7.45 12.48
C THR A 102 18.54 -6.53 11.30
N ALA A 103 17.60 -6.52 10.35
CA ALA A 103 17.64 -5.66 9.16
C ALA A 103 16.25 -5.09 8.85
N TYR A 104 16.25 -3.91 8.22
CA TYR A 104 15.04 -3.21 7.78
C TYR A 104 15.19 -2.66 6.37
N ALA A 105 14.14 -2.72 5.57
CA ALA A 105 13.99 -1.97 4.32
C ALA A 105 12.68 -1.18 4.35
N VAL A 106 12.74 0.07 3.88
CA VAL A 106 11.58 0.99 3.87
C VAL A 106 11.39 1.55 2.47
N VAL A 107 10.19 1.40 1.93
CA VAL A 107 9.74 2.06 0.70
C VAL A 107 8.61 3.01 1.07
N ARG A 108 8.74 4.29 0.70
CA ARG A 108 7.71 5.29 0.90
C ARG A 108 6.85 5.41 -0.34
N PHE A 109 5.54 5.43 -0.20
CA PHE A 109 4.62 5.65 -1.31
C PHE A 109 3.42 6.48 -0.85
N SER A 110 2.63 6.95 -1.80
CA SER A 110 1.39 7.66 -1.48
C SER A 110 0.20 7.02 -2.20
N VAL A 111 -0.96 7.03 -1.55
CA VAL A 111 -2.24 6.65 -2.17
C VAL A 111 -3.05 7.93 -2.40
N VAL A 112 -3.58 8.08 -3.61
CA VAL A 112 -4.42 9.24 -3.96
C VAL A 112 -5.79 8.80 -4.46
N ILE A 113 -6.79 9.60 -4.10
CA ILE A 113 -8.13 9.56 -4.70
C ILE A 113 -8.25 10.78 -5.60
N ASN A 114 -8.44 10.56 -6.89
CA ASN A 114 -8.58 11.61 -7.90
C ASN A 114 -9.54 11.15 -9.02
N ILE A 115 -9.70 11.97 -10.07
CA ILE A 115 -10.61 11.60 -11.16
C ILE A 115 -10.18 10.31 -11.88
N ASP A 116 -8.87 10.04 -11.96
CA ASP A 116 -8.34 8.83 -12.58
C ASP A 116 -8.59 7.58 -11.72
N SER A 117 -8.47 7.68 -10.38
CA SER A 117 -8.82 6.59 -9.48
C SER A 117 -10.30 6.26 -9.57
N LEU A 118 -11.18 7.26 -9.62
CA LEU A 118 -12.62 7.05 -9.72
C LEU A 118 -13.03 6.44 -11.08
N ILE A 119 -12.37 6.83 -12.17
CA ILE A 119 -12.52 6.21 -13.49
C ILE A 119 -12.13 4.73 -13.42
N ALA A 120 -10.92 4.44 -12.92
CA ALA A 120 -10.43 3.08 -12.81
C ALA A 120 -11.31 2.22 -11.88
N LEU A 121 -11.76 2.78 -10.75
CA LEU A 121 -12.67 2.13 -9.82
C LEU A 121 -14.03 1.83 -10.45
N THR A 122 -14.57 2.74 -11.27
CA THR A 122 -15.82 2.49 -11.99
C THR A 122 -15.66 1.40 -13.04
N GLY A 123 -14.49 1.31 -13.70
CA GLY A 123 -14.11 0.19 -14.57
C GLY A 123 -14.07 -1.14 -13.82
N ARG A 124 -13.38 -1.17 -12.69
CA ARG A 124 -13.39 -2.31 -11.76
C ARG A 124 -14.82 -2.68 -11.33
N GLY A 125 -15.69 -1.68 -11.21
CA GLY A 125 -17.16 -1.73 -11.12
C GLY A 125 -17.81 -2.87 -11.89
N ILE A 126 -17.61 -2.83 -13.21
CA ILE A 126 -18.23 -3.76 -14.12
C ILE A 126 -17.48 -5.10 -14.15
N ASP A 127 -16.15 -5.07 -14.03
CA ASP A 127 -15.30 -6.26 -14.08
C ASP A 127 -15.52 -7.22 -12.89
N GLU A 128 -15.75 -6.67 -11.70
CA GLU A 128 -16.00 -7.44 -10.48
C GLU A 128 -17.50 -7.69 -10.21
N GLY A 129 -18.40 -7.22 -11.07
CA GLY A 129 -19.84 -7.52 -10.99
C GLY A 129 -20.61 -6.77 -9.90
N TRP A 130 -20.09 -5.63 -9.44
CA TRP A 130 -20.79 -4.75 -8.51
C TRP A 130 -21.56 -3.64 -9.25
N ILE A 131 -21.30 -3.45 -10.55
CA ILE A 131 -22.19 -2.82 -11.54
C ILE A 131 -22.65 -3.92 -12.50
N ASN A 132 -23.95 -4.16 -12.60
CA ASN A 132 -24.50 -5.30 -13.36
C ASN A 132 -25.15 -4.91 -14.70
N ASP A 133 -25.00 -3.67 -15.13
CA ASP A 133 -25.61 -3.14 -16.36
C ASP A 133 -24.60 -2.29 -17.14
N THR A 134 -24.29 -2.73 -18.37
CA THR A 134 -23.34 -2.03 -19.25
C THR A 134 -23.83 -0.64 -19.64
N ALA A 135 -25.14 -0.42 -19.82
CA ALA A 135 -25.67 0.90 -20.18
C ALA A 135 -25.48 1.92 -19.04
N THR A 136 -25.67 1.48 -17.80
CA THR A 136 -25.39 2.27 -16.59
C THR A 136 -23.90 2.55 -16.47
N TYR A 137 -23.05 1.54 -16.65
CA TYR A 137 -21.59 1.70 -16.67
C TYR A 137 -21.14 2.73 -17.72
N ASP A 138 -21.57 2.62 -18.98
CA ASP A 138 -21.20 3.54 -20.06
C ASP A 138 -21.63 4.98 -19.75
N SER A 139 -22.83 5.15 -19.21
CA SER A 139 -23.37 6.45 -18.81
C SER A 139 -22.61 7.07 -17.62
N LEU A 140 -22.13 6.26 -16.69
CA LEU A 140 -21.27 6.69 -15.59
C LEU A 140 -19.88 7.10 -16.12
N MET A 141 -19.28 6.28 -16.97
CA MET A 141 -17.98 6.55 -17.56
C MET A 141 -17.97 7.83 -18.39
N ALA A 142 -19.02 8.04 -19.20
CA ALA A 142 -19.19 9.28 -19.97
C ALA A 142 -19.22 10.54 -19.08
N LYS A 143 -19.79 10.45 -17.86
CA LYS A 143 -19.76 11.56 -16.90
C LYS A 143 -18.37 11.76 -16.34
N LEU A 144 -17.67 10.70 -15.96
CA LEU A 144 -16.32 10.82 -15.42
C LEU A 144 -15.33 11.41 -16.45
N GLU A 145 -15.38 10.96 -17.69
CA GLU A 145 -14.59 11.52 -18.79
C GLU A 145 -14.95 12.99 -19.07
N GLY A 146 -16.24 13.32 -19.02
CA GLY A 146 -16.73 14.70 -19.12
C GLY A 146 -16.21 15.58 -17.98
N ALA A 147 -16.22 15.07 -16.75
CA ALA A 147 -15.69 15.78 -15.58
C ALA A 147 -14.18 16.01 -15.70
N LYS A 148 -13.41 14.96 -16.05
CA LYS A 148 -11.97 15.02 -16.29
C LYS A 148 -11.61 16.10 -17.31
N LYS A 149 -12.25 16.09 -18.49
CA LYS A 149 -12.06 17.12 -19.52
C LYS A 149 -12.35 18.54 -19.01
N ASN A 150 -13.38 18.71 -18.17
CA ASN A 150 -13.68 20.01 -17.57
C ASN A 150 -12.62 20.42 -16.53
N MET A 151 -12.06 19.48 -15.76
CA MET A 151 -10.95 19.74 -14.85
C MET A 151 -9.70 20.21 -15.61
N ASP A 152 -9.34 19.50 -16.69
CA ASP A 152 -8.17 19.79 -17.52
C ASP A 152 -8.26 21.16 -18.21
N THR A 153 -9.48 21.59 -18.54
CA THR A 153 -9.75 22.91 -19.15
C THR A 153 -10.03 24.02 -18.12
N GLY A 154 -9.85 23.75 -16.83
CA GLY A 154 -10.08 24.72 -15.74
C GLY A 154 -11.55 25.05 -15.45
N GLN A 155 -12.49 24.33 -16.08
CA GLN A 155 -13.93 24.47 -15.91
C GLN A 155 -14.41 23.71 -14.66
N HIS A 156 -13.80 24.00 -13.51
CA HIS A 156 -14.01 23.23 -12.28
C HIS A 156 -15.46 23.21 -11.77
N VAL A 157 -16.24 24.27 -12.00
CA VAL A 157 -17.69 24.29 -11.65
C VAL A 157 -18.47 23.30 -12.51
N ALA A 158 -18.18 23.24 -13.80
CA ALA A 158 -18.82 22.28 -14.70
C ALA A 158 -18.42 20.84 -14.34
N ALA A 159 -17.15 20.61 -14.00
CA ALA A 159 -16.68 19.31 -13.52
C ALA A 159 -17.45 18.86 -12.26
N ILE A 160 -17.60 19.74 -11.25
CA ILE A 160 -18.37 19.44 -10.04
C ILE A 160 -19.83 19.10 -10.37
N ASN A 161 -20.47 19.86 -11.26
CA ASN A 161 -21.86 19.59 -11.66
C ASN A 161 -22.01 18.21 -12.31
N ILE A 162 -21.04 17.80 -13.13
CA ILE A 162 -21.02 16.47 -13.76
C ILE A 162 -20.79 15.37 -12.70
N LEU A 163 -19.87 15.58 -11.75
CA LEU A 163 -19.63 14.64 -10.66
C LEU A 163 -20.85 14.50 -9.73
N ASN A 164 -21.58 15.58 -9.48
CA ASN A 164 -22.87 15.49 -8.76
C ASN A 164 -23.88 14.66 -9.55
N ALA A 165 -23.96 14.83 -10.88
CA ALA A 165 -24.82 14.00 -11.73
C ALA A 165 -24.40 12.52 -11.72
N TYR A 166 -23.10 12.23 -11.66
CA TYR A 166 -22.57 10.87 -11.45
C TYR A 166 -23.06 10.30 -10.11
N VAL A 167 -22.90 11.03 -9.01
CA VAL A 167 -23.35 10.62 -7.66
C VAL A 167 -24.87 10.37 -7.63
N TYR A 168 -25.68 11.21 -8.28
CA TYR A 168 -27.12 11.00 -8.37
C TYR A 168 -27.46 9.71 -9.12
N GLN A 169 -26.79 9.43 -10.24
CA GLN A 169 -27.02 8.19 -10.98
C GLN A 169 -26.62 6.96 -10.15
N VAL A 170 -25.45 6.99 -9.52
CA VAL A 170 -24.99 5.89 -8.63
C VAL A 170 -26.02 5.64 -7.52
N ASN A 171 -26.51 6.70 -6.86
CA ASN A 171 -27.56 6.57 -5.84
C ASN A 171 -28.86 5.96 -6.39
N SER A 172 -29.29 6.37 -7.58
CA SER A 172 -30.53 5.85 -8.19
C SER A 172 -30.43 4.38 -8.61
N ALA A 173 -29.21 3.90 -8.86
CA ALA A 173 -28.91 2.55 -9.32
C ALA A 173 -28.60 1.58 -8.16
N ALA A 174 -28.39 2.10 -6.94
CA ALA A 174 -27.98 1.35 -5.76
C ALA A 174 -29.02 0.29 -5.34
N GLY A 175 -28.53 -0.89 -4.96
CA GLY A 175 -29.33 -2.03 -4.50
C GLY A 175 -30.06 -2.81 -5.61
N ASN A 176 -29.97 -2.37 -6.87
CA ASN A 176 -30.60 -3.04 -8.01
C ASN A 176 -29.60 -3.27 -9.15
N ILE A 177 -29.06 -2.18 -9.69
CA ILE A 177 -28.10 -2.21 -10.82
C ILE A 177 -26.66 -2.20 -10.29
N ILE A 178 -26.41 -1.43 -9.24
CA ILE A 178 -25.15 -1.37 -8.52
C ILE A 178 -25.39 -1.96 -7.13
N THR A 179 -24.49 -2.80 -6.61
CA THR A 179 -24.60 -3.29 -5.23
C THR A 179 -24.60 -2.12 -4.25
N THR A 180 -25.15 -2.32 -3.05
CA THR A 180 -25.20 -1.26 -2.03
C THR A 180 -23.79 -0.81 -1.65
N GLU A 181 -22.92 -1.77 -1.39
CA GLU A 181 -21.52 -1.56 -1.02
C GLU A 181 -20.78 -0.85 -2.15
N GLY A 182 -21.06 -1.22 -3.40
CA GLY A 182 -20.43 -0.60 -4.54
C GLY A 182 -20.86 0.84 -4.79
N ALA A 183 -22.15 1.09 -4.65
CA ALA A 183 -22.66 2.45 -4.71
C ALA A 183 -22.06 3.31 -3.60
N GLU A 184 -21.92 2.79 -2.38
CA GLU A 184 -21.31 3.51 -1.26
C GLU A 184 -19.85 3.90 -1.54
N LEU A 185 -19.03 2.94 -2.00
CA LEU A 185 -17.63 3.20 -2.32
C LEU A 185 -17.47 4.23 -3.46
N LEU A 186 -18.19 4.05 -4.58
CA LEU A 186 -18.15 4.98 -5.72
C LEU A 186 -18.58 6.40 -5.33
N LYS A 187 -19.60 6.53 -4.47
CA LYS A 187 -20.04 7.84 -3.94
C LYS A 187 -19.00 8.47 -3.03
N SER A 188 -18.37 7.67 -2.17
CA SER A 188 -17.33 8.13 -1.26
C SER A 188 -16.15 8.73 -2.04
N GLU A 189 -15.64 8.00 -3.03
CA GLU A 189 -14.57 8.49 -3.91
C GLU A 189 -14.99 9.73 -4.70
N ALA A 190 -16.19 9.73 -5.30
CA ALA A 190 -16.70 10.92 -6.00
C ALA A 190 -16.79 12.15 -5.07
N GLY A 191 -17.21 11.96 -3.83
CA GLY A 191 -17.23 13.01 -2.81
C GLY A 191 -15.84 13.56 -2.51
N TYR A 192 -14.83 12.70 -2.39
CA TYR A 192 -13.44 13.11 -2.20
C TYR A 192 -12.92 13.92 -3.40
N VAL A 193 -13.18 13.46 -4.62
CA VAL A 193 -12.78 14.17 -5.85
C VAL A 193 -13.45 15.55 -5.90
N ILE A 194 -14.75 15.65 -5.62
CA ILE A 194 -15.46 16.93 -5.55
C ILE A 194 -14.82 17.86 -4.52
N GLY A 195 -14.52 17.37 -3.31
CA GLY A 195 -13.87 18.13 -2.25
C GLY A 195 -12.51 18.69 -2.69
N SER A 196 -11.67 17.85 -3.30
CA SER A 196 -10.35 18.27 -3.80
C SER A 196 -10.45 19.40 -4.83
N ILE A 197 -11.45 19.38 -5.72
CA ILE A 197 -11.69 20.43 -6.70
C ILE A 197 -12.15 21.73 -6.01
N GLN A 198 -13.00 21.63 -4.99
CA GLN A 198 -13.45 22.78 -4.21
C GLN A 198 -12.28 23.46 -3.49
N ASP A 199 -11.44 22.69 -2.81
CA ASP A 199 -10.27 23.19 -2.09
C ASP A 199 -9.27 23.87 -3.03
N PHE A 200 -9.00 23.27 -4.20
CA PHE A 200 -8.15 23.88 -5.22
C PHE A 200 -8.66 25.25 -5.66
N ARG A 201 -9.98 25.39 -5.87
CA ARG A 201 -10.60 26.66 -6.25
C ARG A 201 -10.47 27.72 -5.16
N VAL A 202 -10.70 27.34 -3.89
CA VAL A 202 -10.59 28.27 -2.74
C VAL A 202 -9.15 28.77 -2.60
N ASN A 203 -8.17 27.88 -2.68
CA ASN A 203 -6.75 28.23 -2.57
C ASN A 203 -6.29 29.16 -3.69
N LYS A 204 -6.77 28.94 -4.93
CA LYS A 204 -6.48 29.83 -6.06
C LYS A 204 -7.04 31.25 -5.91
N VAL A 205 -8.19 31.40 -5.24
CA VAL A 205 -8.76 32.73 -4.95
C VAL A 205 -7.94 33.45 -3.88
N ASN A 206 -7.41 32.71 -2.90
CA ASN A 206 -6.64 33.28 -1.80
C ASN A 206 -5.22 33.70 -2.21
N THR A 207 -4.61 33.07 -3.22
CA THR A 207 -3.28 33.45 -3.74
C THR A 207 -3.29 34.63 -4.70
N LEU A 208 -4.48 35.13 -5.10
CA LEU A 208 -4.67 36.29 -5.99
C LEU A 208 -5.05 37.57 -5.23
N LYS A 209 -5.10 37.52 -3.90
CA LYS A 209 -5.31 38.68 -3.00
C LYS A 209 -4.01 39.04 -2.31
#